data_AF-A0A8J2YS28-F1
#
_entry.id   AF-A0A8J2YS28-F1
#
_cell.length_a   1.000
_cell.length_b   1.000
_cell.length_c   1.000
_cell.angle_alpha   90.00
_cell.angle_beta   90.00
_cell.angle_gamma   90.00
#
_symmetry.space_group_name_H-M   'P 1'
#
loop_
_entity.id
_entity.type
_entity.pdbx_description
1 polymer ?
#
loop_
_entity_poly.entity_id
_entity_poly.type
_entity_poly.pdbx_seq_one_letter_code
_entity_poly.pdbx_strand_id
1 'polypeptide(L)'
;MGGRTTRRTGSIRLLSGRRILVGLLLAWLAACTSPPPPPAPILAGPMDPKRLVAVLVAGDDSLPVFDNATAYVADELAATGVPPEQVHRLSAAPQRTPRAELATVGAVISRIEAVEVPRGGSCLVYLTSHGAYQRGLYLSASDDVLKPSQLDHALERGCGQAPTVVIVSACFAGQFTLPPMPRANRIILTAADANRTSFGCGASYRYTYFDECLLGALGEGQSWHEVFARTVTCVSQRERQIGALPSQPTAVFGDSMADVAPPAAPSDDDAPQAIRFAPGPDPFNPALVPLPGEERLRLHGDLLRYAAAPLPKALAMTAEGLPITVARDRDGRRTEADVARLALERCEWLTGGACILYAWNQQTVARLPSGLAPFHPARLVRSGRLTPENAPFIRDDQRPQIEHYLASETPKALALSPGHEEIGVGHGATIDDARRDALLQCRAGRLDCVIYAEDDRIVLGWSN
;
A
#
# COMPACT_ATOMS: atom_id res chain seq x y z
N MET A 1 55.51 -5.17 47.71
CA MET A 1 56.05 -5.84 48.91
C MET A 1 54.99 -5.73 50.00
N GLY A 2 54.18 -6.78 50.16
CA GLY A 2 52.97 -6.80 50.99
C GLY A 2 53.19 -7.43 52.36
N GLY A 3 52.46 -6.94 53.36
CA GLY A 3 52.57 -7.28 54.77
C GLY A 3 52.14 -8.71 55.12
N ARG A 4 52.92 -9.29 56.03
CA ARG A 4 52.66 -10.51 56.83
C ARG A 4 51.44 -10.25 57.76
N THR A 5 50.74 -11.21 58.38
CA THR A 5 51.29 -12.36 59.14
C THR A 5 50.17 -13.31 59.61
N THR A 6 50.49 -14.60 59.57
CA THR A 6 50.19 -15.68 60.54
C THR A 6 48.77 -16.21 60.76
N ARG A 7 48.58 -17.45 60.26
CA ARG A 7 47.71 -18.50 60.78
C ARG A 7 48.10 -18.93 62.20
N ARG A 8 47.10 -19.29 63.02
CA ARG A 8 47.24 -20.27 64.11
C ARG A 8 46.10 -21.29 64.03
N THR A 9 46.50 -22.55 64.02
CA THR A 9 45.70 -23.78 64.04
C THR A 9 45.53 -24.28 65.47
N GLY A 10 44.47 -25.06 65.71
CA GLY A 10 44.31 -25.89 66.91
C GLY A 10 42.87 -25.91 67.42
N SER A 11 41.98 -26.76 66.89
CA SER A 11 41.66 -28.11 67.37
C SER A 11 40.63 -28.14 68.50
N ILE A 12 39.53 -28.89 68.34
CA ILE A 12 39.04 -29.91 69.30
C ILE A 12 37.95 -30.76 68.60
N ARG A 13 38.07 -32.08 68.81
CA ARG A 13 37.27 -33.17 68.23
C ARG A 13 35.99 -33.45 69.05
N LEU A 14 34.92 -33.69 68.30
CA LEU A 14 33.93 -34.79 68.36
C LEU A 14 33.66 -35.53 69.68
N LEU A 15 32.36 -35.65 69.99
CA LEU A 15 31.55 -36.81 70.45
C LEU A 15 30.18 -36.22 70.84
N SER A 16 28.98 -36.80 70.71
CA SER A 16 28.42 -38.07 70.24
C SER A 16 26.89 -37.91 70.39
N GLY A 17 26.05 -38.50 69.52
CA GLY A 17 24.61 -38.58 69.84
C GLY A 17 23.67 -38.85 68.67
N ARG A 18 23.43 -40.13 68.39
CA ARG A 18 22.34 -40.65 67.53
C ARG A 18 20.97 -40.17 68.01
N ARG A 19 20.05 -39.80 67.10
CA ARG A 19 18.61 -40.20 67.12
C ARG A 19 17.86 -39.75 65.86
N ILE A 20 17.51 -40.74 65.04
CA ILE A 20 16.22 -40.97 64.35
C ILE A 20 15.56 -39.74 63.70
N LEU A 21 15.70 -39.61 62.37
CA LEU A 21 14.88 -38.71 61.56
C LEU A 21 13.73 -39.51 60.94
N VAL A 22 12.51 -39.21 61.38
CA VAL A 22 11.26 -39.70 60.76
C VAL A 22 11.06 -38.92 59.46
N GLY A 23 10.97 -39.63 58.34
CA GLY A 23 10.71 -39.05 57.03
C GLY A 23 9.26 -38.61 56.88
N LEU A 24 9.05 -37.32 56.58
CA LEU A 24 7.80 -36.78 56.07
C LEU A 24 8.05 -36.33 54.63
N LEU A 25 7.66 -37.20 53.69
CA LEU A 25 7.62 -36.91 52.26
C LEU A 25 6.39 -36.03 51.98
N LEU A 26 6.61 -34.72 51.87
CA LEU A 26 5.64 -33.78 51.31
C LEU A 26 5.91 -33.63 49.82
N ALA A 27 5.06 -34.28 49.02
CA ALA A 27 5.04 -34.12 47.57
C ALA A 27 4.60 -32.69 47.21
N TRP A 28 5.55 -31.87 46.72
CA TRP A 28 5.26 -30.59 46.09
C TRP A 28 4.72 -30.85 44.68
N LEU A 29 3.40 -30.73 44.51
CA LEU A 29 2.78 -30.58 43.20
C LEU A 29 3.13 -29.19 42.67
N ALA A 30 4.23 -29.10 41.91
CA ALA A 30 4.51 -27.92 41.09
C ALA A 30 3.46 -27.86 39.98
N ALA A 31 2.43 -27.04 40.17
CA ALA A 31 1.54 -26.67 39.09
C ALA A 31 2.37 -25.87 38.08
N CYS A 32 2.67 -26.48 36.93
CA CYS A 32 3.18 -25.77 35.76
C CYS A 32 2.07 -24.86 35.22
N THR A 33 1.91 -23.69 35.82
CA THR A 33 1.10 -22.61 35.22
C THR A 33 1.97 -21.97 34.16
N SER A 34 1.76 -22.35 32.89
CA SER A 34 2.31 -21.63 31.75
C SER A 34 1.88 -20.17 31.85
N PRO A 35 2.78 -19.19 31.63
CA PRO A 35 2.37 -17.80 31.53
C PRO A 35 1.31 -17.68 30.41
N PRO A 36 0.26 -16.88 30.59
CA PRO A 36 -0.72 -16.68 29.55
C PRO A 36 -0.02 -16.18 28.27
N PRO A 37 -0.46 -16.61 27.08
CA PRO A 37 0.08 -16.09 25.83
C PRO A 37 -0.05 -14.55 25.84
N PRO A 38 0.94 -13.83 25.28
CA PRO A 38 0.84 -12.37 25.18
C PRO A 38 -0.47 -12.02 24.47
N PRO A 39 -1.20 -10.98 24.95
CA PRO A 39 -2.42 -10.54 24.28
C PRO A 39 -2.12 -10.22 22.83
N ALA A 40 -2.99 -10.66 21.91
CA ALA A 40 -2.87 -10.31 20.51
C ALA A 40 -2.81 -8.78 20.36
N PRO A 41 -1.94 -8.25 19.48
CA PRO A 41 -1.85 -6.81 19.27
C PRO A 41 -3.22 -6.27 18.84
N ILE A 42 -3.64 -5.17 19.45
CA ILE A 42 -4.85 -4.46 19.02
C ILE A 42 -4.52 -3.83 17.66
N LEU A 43 -5.14 -4.33 16.60
CA LEU A 43 -4.98 -3.77 15.26
C LEU A 43 -5.63 -2.38 15.20
N ALA A 44 -4.94 -1.44 14.58
CA ALA A 44 -5.46 -0.12 14.30
C ALA A 44 -6.53 -0.20 13.21
N GLY A 45 -7.60 0.59 13.38
CA GLY A 45 -8.62 0.79 12.35
C GLY A 45 -8.16 1.76 11.26
N PRO A 46 -9.02 2.05 10.26
CA PRO A 46 -8.74 3.05 9.23
C PRO A 46 -8.52 4.45 9.84
N MET A 47 -7.73 5.28 9.17
CA MET A 47 -7.48 6.65 9.61
C MET A 47 -8.72 7.53 9.41
N ASP A 48 -9.48 7.78 10.49
CA ASP A 48 -10.65 8.68 10.48
C ASP A 48 -10.22 10.12 10.16
N PRO A 49 -10.65 10.72 9.03
CA PRO A 49 -10.29 12.09 8.66
C PRO A 49 -10.64 13.12 9.73
N LYS A 50 -11.73 12.91 10.49
CA LYS A 50 -12.18 13.86 11.53
C LYS A 50 -11.27 13.86 12.77
N ARG A 51 -10.38 12.86 12.88
CA ARG A 51 -9.46 12.68 14.01
C ARG A 51 -8.02 12.51 13.53
N LEU A 52 -7.71 13.01 12.35
CA LEU A 52 -6.38 12.93 11.74
C LEU A 52 -5.65 14.26 11.91
N VAL A 53 -4.47 14.21 12.55
CA VAL A 53 -3.52 15.32 12.53
C VAL A 53 -2.43 15.06 11.51
N ALA A 54 -2.14 16.04 10.66
CA ALA A 54 -1.15 15.95 9.60
C ALA A 54 -0.05 17.02 9.73
N VAL A 55 1.20 16.62 9.54
CA VAL A 55 2.35 17.53 9.41
C VAL A 55 3.00 17.31 8.04
N LEU A 56 2.97 18.33 7.18
CA LEU A 56 3.42 18.29 5.80
C LEU A 56 4.63 19.21 5.62
N VAL A 57 5.78 18.68 5.22
CA VAL A 57 7.05 19.41 5.17
C VAL A 57 7.64 19.40 3.77
N ALA A 58 7.78 20.58 3.17
CA ALA A 58 8.56 20.83 1.97
C ALA A 58 9.92 21.40 2.38
N GLY A 59 10.96 20.58 2.31
CA GLY A 59 12.23 20.89 2.97
C GLY A 59 13.22 21.74 2.17
N ASP A 60 12.99 21.92 0.87
CA ASP A 60 13.91 22.66 -0.01
C ASP A 60 13.14 23.58 -0.96
N ASP A 61 13.71 24.74 -1.27
CA ASP A 61 13.08 25.82 -2.03
C ASP A 61 13.66 26.01 -3.44
N SER A 62 14.67 25.21 -3.81
CA SER A 62 15.36 25.25 -5.11
C SER A 62 14.45 24.84 -6.27
N LEU A 63 13.44 24.01 -5.99
CA LEU A 63 12.47 23.51 -6.95
C LEU A 63 11.07 23.50 -6.35
N PRO A 64 10.01 23.82 -7.14
CA PRO A 64 8.64 23.88 -6.63
C PRO A 64 8.04 22.50 -6.34
N VAL A 65 8.71 21.40 -6.73
CA VAL A 65 8.17 20.03 -6.61
C VAL A 65 7.77 19.66 -5.18
N PHE A 66 8.54 20.12 -4.19
CA PHE A 66 8.33 19.82 -2.78
C PHE A 66 7.09 20.57 -2.22
N ASP A 67 7.01 21.88 -2.50
CA ASP A 67 5.86 22.70 -2.13
C ASP A 67 4.58 22.22 -2.84
N ASN A 68 4.68 21.86 -4.11
CA ASN A 68 3.55 21.33 -4.88
C ASN A 68 2.99 20.05 -4.24
N ALA A 69 3.85 19.10 -3.87
CA ALA A 69 3.41 17.84 -3.26
C ALA A 69 2.71 18.08 -1.92
N THR A 70 3.27 18.90 -1.04
CA THR A 70 2.62 19.22 0.25
C THR A 70 1.33 20.01 0.08
N ALA A 71 1.23 20.86 -0.95
CA ALA A 71 -0.02 21.57 -1.27
C ALA A 71 -1.11 20.59 -1.69
N TYR A 72 -0.77 19.66 -2.60
CA TYR A 72 -1.70 18.63 -3.05
C TYR A 72 -2.19 17.76 -1.90
N VAL A 73 -1.30 17.28 -1.03
CA VAL A 73 -1.70 16.50 0.16
C VAL A 73 -2.64 17.30 1.06
N ALA A 74 -2.36 18.59 1.30
CA ALA A 74 -3.22 19.42 2.12
C ALA A 74 -4.63 19.57 1.51
N ASP A 75 -4.72 19.77 0.20
CA ASP A 75 -5.98 19.91 -0.52
C ASP A 75 -6.80 18.59 -0.49
N GLU A 76 -6.15 17.44 -0.66
CA GLU A 76 -6.79 16.11 -0.54
C GLU A 76 -7.29 15.83 0.88
N LEU A 77 -6.49 16.15 1.90
CA LEU A 77 -6.91 16.02 3.30
C LEU A 77 -8.12 16.92 3.60
N ALA A 78 -8.12 18.15 3.09
CA ALA A 78 -9.28 19.04 3.23
C ALA A 78 -10.52 18.47 2.50
N ALA A 79 -10.35 17.92 1.30
CA ALA A 79 -11.43 17.31 0.52
C ALA A 79 -12.03 16.06 1.19
N THR A 80 -11.21 15.28 1.90
CA THR A 80 -11.65 14.11 2.69
C THR A 80 -12.27 14.48 4.04
N GLY A 81 -12.28 15.76 4.41
CA GLY A 81 -12.91 16.27 5.62
C GLY A 81 -11.99 16.38 6.84
N VAL A 82 -10.67 16.34 6.65
CA VAL A 82 -9.72 16.66 7.71
C VAL A 82 -9.85 18.13 8.10
N PRO A 83 -10.03 18.46 9.40
CA PRO A 83 -10.17 19.83 9.82
C PRO A 83 -8.92 20.66 9.47
N PRO A 84 -9.05 21.85 8.86
CA PRO A 84 -7.90 22.64 8.42
C PRO A 84 -6.89 22.97 9.54
N GLU A 85 -7.36 23.11 10.78
CA GLU A 85 -6.53 23.35 11.96
C GLU A 85 -5.67 22.14 12.36
N GLN A 86 -6.01 20.94 11.90
CA GLN A 86 -5.26 19.71 12.10
C GLN A 86 -4.25 19.44 10.97
N VAL A 87 -4.20 20.30 9.93
CA VAL A 87 -3.23 20.19 8.83
C VAL A 87 -2.17 21.27 8.95
N HIS A 88 -0.99 20.88 9.45
CA HIS A 88 0.14 21.77 9.65
C HIS A 88 1.12 21.68 8.47
N ARG A 89 1.43 22.81 7.84
CA ARG A 89 2.36 22.87 6.70
C ARG A 89 3.63 23.62 7.08
N LEU A 90 4.77 23.09 6.67
CA LEU A 90 6.07 23.76 6.75
C LEU A 90 6.72 23.76 5.36
N SER A 91 7.33 24.89 5.00
CA SER A 91 8.02 25.07 3.73
C SER A 91 9.36 25.77 3.94
N ALA A 92 10.36 25.45 3.11
CA ALA A 92 11.60 26.21 3.02
C ALA A 92 11.38 27.64 2.48
N ALA A 93 10.26 27.88 1.78
CA ALA A 93 9.88 29.19 1.25
C ALA A 93 8.44 29.58 1.68
N PRO A 94 8.18 29.79 2.99
CA PRO A 94 6.83 30.05 3.51
C PRO A 94 6.18 31.31 2.92
N GLN A 95 6.98 32.27 2.43
CA GLN A 95 6.50 33.44 1.70
C GLN A 95 5.75 33.11 0.39
N ARG A 96 5.99 31.92 -0.19
CA ARG A 96 5.30 31.41 -1.39
C ARG A 96 4.14 30.47 -1.05
N THR A 97 4.02 30.09 0.22
CA THR A 97 3.11 29.03 0.68
C THR A 97 2.24 29.57 1.83
N PRO A 98 1.02 30.06 1.55
CA PRO A 98 0.16 30.67 2.55
C PRO A 98 -0.04 29.76 3.78
N ARG A 99 0.08 30.35 4.98
CA ARG A 99 -0.06 29.68 6.29
C ARG A 99 1.00 28.61 6.60
N ALA A 100 2.03 28.44 5.77
CA ALA A 100 3.13 27.54 6.10
C ALA A 100 4.11 28.19 7.07
N GLU A 101 4.62 27.40 8.01
CA GLU A 101 5.74 27.76 8.88
C GLU A 101 7.07 27.52 8.15
N LEU A 102 8.16 28.13 8.63
CA LEU A 102 9.48 27.92 8.05
C LEU A 102 10.01 26.52 8.39
N ALA A 103 10.39 25.72 7.38
CA ALA A 103 10.84 24.33 7.53
C ALA A 103 12.31 24.21 7.96
N THR A 104 12.66 24.72 9.15
CA THR A 104 13.95 24.41 9.79
C THR A 104 13.89 23.08 10.55
N VAL A 105 15.02 22.42 10.81
CA VAL A 105 15.06 21.18 11.65
C VAL A 105 14.34 21.40 12.99
N GLY A 106 14.63 22.52 13.67
CA GLY A 106 14.02 22.85 14.96
C GLY A 106 12.51 23.10 14.87
N ALA A 107 12.03 23.80 13.83
CA ALA A 107 10.61 24.07 13.64
C ALA A 107 9.82 22.79 13.29
N VAL A 108 10.38 21.93 12.44
CA VAL A 108 9.77 20.63 12.10
C VAL A 108 9.62 19.76 13.35
N ILE A 109 10.70 19.61 14.13
CA ILE A 109 10.65 18.85 15.39
C ILE A 109 9.61 19.46 16.34
N SER A 110 9.67 20.78 16.56
CA SER A 110 8.76 21.45 17.49
C SER A 110 7.30 21.32 17.06
N ARG A 111 7.00 21.39 15.76
CA ARG A 111 5.64 21.20 15.25
C ARG A 111 5.17 19.77 15.49
N ILE A 112 5.98 18.78 15.17
CA ILE A 112 5.62 17.37 15.39
C ILE A 112 5.42 17.11 16.89
N GLU A 113 6.27 17.64 17.77
CA GLU A 113 6.12 17.48 19.23
C GLU A 113 4.87 18.17 19.79
N ALA A 114 4.38 19.22 19.12
CA ALA A 114 3.25 20.02 19.56
C ALA A 114 1.89 19.57 18.99
N VAL A 115 1.84 18.53 18.15
CA VAL A 115 0.56 18.02 17.65
C VAL A 115 -0.26 17.40 18.78
N GLU A 116 -1.57 17.65 18.77
CA GLU A 116 -2.51 17.06 19.71
C GLU A 116 -3.38 16.05 18.96
N VAL A 117 -3.00 14.77 18.98
CA VAL A 117 -3.79 13.73 18.32
C VAL A 117 -5.07 13.47 19.13
N PRO A 118 -6.27 13.62 18.55
CA PRO A 118 -7.52 13.34 19.24
C PRO A 118 -7.57 11.91 19.78
N ARG A 119 -8.35 11.66 20.84
CA ARG A 119 -8.49 10.30 21.38
C ARG A 119 -9.04 9.34 20.32
N GLY A 120 -8.30 8.27 20.06
CA GLY A 120 -8.62 7.31 18.99
C GLY A 120 -8.41 7.89 17.58
N GLY A 121 -7.65 8.98 17.46
CA GLY A 121 -7.20 9.58 16.22
C GLY A 121 -5.90 8.99 15.72
N SER A 122 -5.37 9.58 14.65
CA SER A 122 -4.16 9.13 13.97
C SER A 122 -3.28 10.30 13.53
N CYS A 123 -2.02 10.01 13.21
CA CYS A 123 -0.98 10.97 12.86
C CYS A 123 -0.47 10.69 11.44
N LEU A 124 -0.37 11.72 10.60
CA LEU A 124 0.27 11.64 9.28
C LEU A 124 1.44 12.63 9.23
N VAL A 125 2.65 12.14 8.96
CA VAL A 125 3.82 12.99 8.76
C VAL A 125 4.37 12.75 7.38
N TYR A 126 4.27 13.76 6.51
CA TYR A 126 4.69 13.70 5.12
C TYR A 126 5.87 14.66 4.91
N LEU A 127 7.03 14.13 4.56
CA LEU A 127 8.27 14.87 4.42
C LEU A 127 8.78 14.70 2.99
N THR A 128 8.98 15.80 2.25
CA THR A 128 9.53 15.76 0.89
C THR A 128 10.65 16.80 0.72
N SER A 129 11.85 16.34 0.34
CA SER A 129 13.04 17.18 0.14
C SER A 129 14.19 16.39 -0.50
N HIS A 130 15.39 16.97 -0.51
CA HIS A 130 16.62 16.25 -0.75
C HIS A 130 16.99 15.34 0.43
N GLY A 131 17.72 14.27 0.13
CA GLY A 131 18.23 13.36 1.14
C GLY A 131 19.74 13.38 1.21
N ALA A 132 20.26 13.38 2.41
CA ALA A 132 21.69 13.29 2.67
C ALA A 132 22.03 11.85 3.06
N TYR A 133 22.93 11.23 2.29
CA TYR A 133 23.37 9.84 2.48
C TYR A 133 23.86 9.61 3.92
N GLN A 134 23.28 8.62 4.60
CA GLN A 134 23.57 8.25 5.99
C GLN A 134 23.40 9.38 7.03
N ARG A 135 22.74 10.48 6.67
CA ARG A 135 22.54 11.62 7.56
C ARG A 135 21.07 11.87 7.86
N GLY A 136 20.21 11.88 6.85
CA GLY A 136 18.79 12.21 7.03
C GLY A 136 18.17 12.97 5.86
N LEU A 137 17.09 13.69 6.15
CA LEU A 137 16.40 14.59 5.21
C LEU A 137 16.98 16.01 5.31
N TYR A 138 17.42 16.59 4.20
CA TYR A 138 17.96 17.95 4.18
C TYR A 138 16.84 18.99 4.32
N LEU A 139 17.08 20.06 5.07
CA LEU A 139 16.18 21.19 5.24
C LEU A 139 16.95 22.49 4.95
N SER A 140 16.70 23.08 3.78
CA SER A 140 17.48 24.21 3.25
C SER A 140 17.36 25.46 4.11
N ALA A 141 16.19 25.69 4.74
CA ALA A 141 15.94 26.84 5.60
C ALA A 141 16.85 26.90 6.84
N SER A 142 17.44 25.78 7.26
CA SER A 142 18.43 25.72 8.36
C SER A 142 19.81 25.24 7.93
N ASP A 143 20.01 24.91 6.65
CA ASP A 143 21.20 24.24 6.13
C ASP A 143 21.64 23.04 7.00
N ASP A 144 20.67 22.22 7.39
CA ASP A 144 20.89 21.09 8.28
C ASP A 144 20.02 19.90 7.87
N VAL A 145 20.19 18.77 8.55
CA VAL A 145 19.59 17.49 8.21
C VAL A 145 18.77 16.95 9.39
N LEU A 146 17.49 16.70 9.16
CA LEU A 146 16.62 15.98 10.08
C LEU A 146 16.98 14.49 10.08
N LYS A 147 17.53 13.99 11.20
CA LYS A 147 17.96 12.60 11.37
C LYS A 147 16.79 11.68 11.71
N PRO A 148 16.85 10.38 11.35
CA PRO A 148 15.85 9.39 11.79
C PRO A 148 15.61 9.37 13.30
N SER A 149 16.65 9.48 14.12
CA SER A 149 16.52 9.47 15.59
C SER A 149 15.82 10.71 16.14
N GLN A 150 15.98 11.87 15.49
CA GLN A 150 15.30 13.10 15.89
C GLN A 150 13.81 13.02 15.55
N LEU A 151 13.49 12.48 14.37
CA LEU A 151 12.11 12.25 13.97
C LEU A 151 11.42 11.21 14.87
N ASP A 152 12.08 10.09 15.20
CA ASP A 152 11.54 9.07 16.11
C ASP A 152 11.12 9.67 17.47
N HIS A 153 12.01 10.47 18.07
CA HIS A 153 11.77 11.14 19.33
C HIS A 153 10.62 12.16 19.23
N ALA A 154 10.59 12.96 18.17
CA ALA A 154 9.51 13.93 17.97
C ALA A 154 8.14 13.24 17.82
N LEU A 155 8.08 12.17 17.03
CA LEU A 155 6.87 11.36 16.84
C LEU A 155 6.41 10.69 18.15
N GLU A 156 7.34 10.20 18.97
CA GLU A 156 7.01 9.61 20.28
C GLU A 156 6.41 10.64 21.24
N ARG A 157 6.86 11.90 21.19
CA ARG A 157 6.32 12.97 22.04
C ARG A 157 4.99 13.52 21.56
N GLY A 158 4.83 13.72 20.25
CA GLY A 158 3.63 14.31 19.65
C GLY A 158 2.54 13.30 19.33
N CYS A 159 2.84 12.33 18.45
CA CYS A 159 1.87 11.32 18.03
C CYS A 159 1.68 10.21 19.09
N GLY A 160 2.70 9.95 19.92
CA GLY A 160 2.65 8.96 20.99
C GLY A 160 2.38 7.54 20.48
N GLN A 161 1.36 6.90 21.06
CA GLN A 161 0.91 5.54 20.69
C GLN A 161 -0.17 5.54 19.60
N ALA A 162 -0.58 6.71 19.08
CA ALA A 162 -1.57 6.76 18.02
C ALA A 162 -1.05 6.08 16.75
N PRO A 163 -1.92 5.44 15.94
CA PRO A 163 -1.58 4.98 14.60
C PRO A 163 -0.92 6.12 13.82
N THR A 164 0.31 5.90 13.35
CA THR A 164 1.14 6.94 12.76
C THR A 164 1.67 6.49 11.41
N VAL A 165 1.49 7.30 10.38
CA VAL A 165 2.04 7.08 9.04
C VAL A 165 3.09 8.14 8.76
N VAL A 166 4.30 7.70 8.43
CA VAL A 166 5.42 8.55 8.07
C VAL A 166 5.78 8.28 6.61
N ILE A 167 5.77 9.32 5.80
CA ILE A 167 6.15 9.24 4.39
C ILE A 167 7.37 10.14 4.19
N VAL A 168 8.45 9.57 3.69
CA VAL A 168 9.71 10.30 3.44
C VAL A 168 10.10 10.19 1.97
N SER A 169 9.90 11.29 1.25
CA SER A 169 10.23 11.43 -0.16
C SER A 169 11.56 12.15 -0.34
N ALA A 170 12.64 11.35 -0.44
CA ALA A 170 14.00 11.85 -0.62
C ALA A 170 14.95 10.75 -1.12
N CYS A 171 16.12 11.13 -1.63
CA CYS A 171 17.23 10.20 -1.84
C CYS A 171 17.62 9.54 -0.51
N PHE A 172 18.05 8.27 -0.53
CA PHE A 172 18.54 7.55 0.65
C PHE A 172 17.52 7.46 1.80
N ALA A 173 16.23 7.70 1.52
CA ALA A 173 15.19 7.79 2.55
C ALA A 173 14.97 6.46 3.29
N GLY A 174 15.38 5.32 2.74
CA GLY A 174 15.34 4.02 3.43
C GLY A 174 16.12 4.00 4.75
N GLN A 175 17.01 4.95 5.03
CA GLN A 175 17.58 5.10 6.37
C GLN A 175 16.52 5.38 7.47
N PHE A 176 15.33 5.88 7.11
CA PHE A 176 14.21 6.07 8.04
C PHE A 176 13.42 4.78 8.31
N THR A 177 13.64 3.70 7.55
CA THR A 177 13.04 2.38 7.84
C THR A 177 13.89 1.54 8.78
N LEU A 178 15.05 2.05 9.20
CA LEU A 178 15.97 1.40 10.14
C LEU A 178 15.71 1.88 11.59
N PRO A 179 16.11 1.10 12.62
CA PRO A 179 16.02 1.53 14.02
C PRO A 179 16.64 2.92 14.25
N PRO A 180 16.02 3.79 15.06
CA PRO A 180 14.92 3.50 16.00
C PRO A 180 13.49 3.74 15.45
N MET A 181 13.35 4.13 14.18
CA MET A 181 12.06 4.59 13.63
C MET A 181 10.93 3.53 13.64
N PRO A 182 11.17 2.25 13.23
CA PRO A 182 10.17 1.19 13.28
C PRO A 182 9.59 0.97 14.68
N ARG A 183 8.26 1.03 14.79
CA ARG A 183 7.49 0.72 16.01
C ARG A 183 6.17 0.05 15.63
N ALA A 184 5.55 -0.65 16.60
CA ALA A 184 4.32 -1.40 16.35
C ALA A 184 3.18 -0.55 15.77
N ASN A 185 3.06 0.72 16.19
CA ASN A 185 2.02 1.67 15.76
C ASN A 185 2.41 2.55 14.56
N ARG A 186 3.46 2.19 13.80
CA ARG A 186 3.98 3.03 12.71
C ARG A 186 4.01 2.33 11.36
N ILE A 187 3.56 3.05 10.34
CA ILE A 187 3.88 2.76 8.94
C ILE A 187 4.92 3.78 8.49
N ILE A 188 5.98 3.33 7.83
CA ILE A 188 7.02 4.20 7.28
C ILE A 188 7.20 3.85 5.81
N LEU A 189 6.94 4.80 4.92
CA LEU A 189 7.09 4.64 3.47
C LEU A 189 8.19 5.57 2.97
N THR A 190 9.11 5.07 2.13
CA THR A 190 10.25 5.86 1.65
C THR A 190 10.41 5.80 0.14
N ALA A 191 10.80 6.93 -0.46
CA ALA A 191 10.95 7.04 -1.91
C ALA A 191 12.10 6.23 -2.52
N ALA A 192 13.06 5.83 -1.70
CA ALA A 192 14.22 5.06 -2.11
C ALA A 192 14.74 4.19 -0.97
N ASP A 193 15.51 3.18 -1.31
CA ASP A 193 16.37 2.42 -0.40
C ASP A 193 17.45 3.32 0.23
N ALA A 194 18.02 2.89 1.36
CA ALA A 194 19.04 3.63 2.11
C ALA A 194 20.31 3.92 1.29
N ASN A 195 20.60 3.16 0.23
CA ASN A 195 21.76 3.32 -0.64
C ASN A 195 21.41 3.75 -2.08
N ARG A 196 20.17 4.19 -2.33
CA ARG A 196 19.70 4.59 -3.65
C ARG A 196 19.24 6.05 -3.67
N THR A 197 19.37 6.69 -4.83
CA THR A 197 18.75 8.00 -5.10
C THR A 197 17.31 7.82 -5.54
N SER A 198 16.46 8.82 -5.27
CA SER A 198 15.13 8.95 -5.89
C SER A 198 15.18 9.98 -7.03
N PHE A 199 14.12 10.04 -7.85
CA PHE A 199 14.10 10.83 -9.09
C PHE A 199 12.90 11.78 -9.17
N GLY A 200 12.94 12.68 -10.17
CA GLY A 200 11.88 13.67 -10.40
C GLY A 200 12.12 15.05 -9.76
N CYS A 201 13.32 15.30 -9.22
CA CYS A 201 13.71 16.60 -8.68
C CYS A 201 14.23 17.55 -9.79
N GLY A 202 13.40 17.87 -10.79
CA GLY A 202 13.78 18.76 -11.90
C GLY A 202 12.70 19.79 -12.22
N ALA A 203 13.08 20.96 -12.73
CA ALA A 203 12.16 22.08 -13.00
C ALA A 203 11.02 21.75 -13.99
N SER A 204 11.21 20.73 -14.83
CA SER A 204 10.19 20.24 -15.78
C SER A 204 9.13 19.33 -15.14
N TYR A 205 9.29 18.96 -13.86
CA TYR A 205 8.35 18.11 -13.14
C TYR A 205 7.54 18.93 -12.15
N ARG A 206 6.26 18.58 -12.00
CA ARG A 206 5.39 19.16 -10.97
C ARG A 206 5.62 18.53 -9.60
N TYR A 207 5.94 17.24 -9.56
CA TYR A 207 6.17 16.44 -8.36
C TYR A 207 7.40 15.55 -8.57
N THR A 208 7.99 15.04 -7.49
CA THR A 208 8.96 13.94 -7.60
C THR A 208 8.27 12.67 -8.10
N TYR A 209 9.02 11.69 -8.60
CA TYR A 209 8.40 10.45 -9.12
C TYR A 209 7.65 9.71 -8.02
N PHE A 210 8.23 9.60 -6.84
CA PHE A 210 7.58 8.94 -5.71
C PHE A 210 6.34 9.68 -5.24
N ASP A 211 6.41 11.02 -5.09
CA ASP A 211 5.26 11.82 -4.67
C ASP A 211 4.11 11.68 -5.66
N GLU A 212 4.39 11.84 -6.95
CA GLU A 212 3.39 11.69 -8.01
C GLU A 212 2.70 10.31 -7.98
N CYS A 213 3.51 9.26 -7.84
CA CYS A 213 3.06 7.89 -7.81
C CYS A 213 2.25 7.57 -6.55
N LEU A 214 2.69 8.05 -5.39
CA LEU A 214 2.02 7.84 -4.13
C LEU A 214 0.67 8.54 -4.08
N LEU A 215 0.63 9.80 -4.52
CA LEU A 215 -0.60 10.58 -4.54
C LEU A 215 -1.61 10.00 -5.54
N GLY A 216 -1.15 9.52 -6.70
CA GLY A 216 -2.01 8.79 -7.64
C GLY A 216 -2.43 7.39 -7.16
N ALA A 217 -1.72 6.81 -6.20
CA ALA A 217 -2.05 5.54 -5.59
C ALA A 217 -3.06 5.65 -4.44
N LEU A 218 -3.37 6.85 -3.94
CA LEU A 218 -4.42 7.03 -2.94
C LEU A 218 -5.79 6.79 -3.58
N GLY A 219 -6.66 6.06 -2.90
CA GLY A 219 -8.02 5.75 -3.33
C GLY A 219 -8.85 5.19 -2.18
N GLU A 220 -10.17 5.31 -2.26
CA GLU A 220 -11.07 4.83 -1.20
C GLU A 220 -10.97 3.31 -1.01
N GLY A 221 -11.06 2.87 0.25
CA GLY A 221 -11.11 1.45 0.62
C GLY A 221 -9.80 0.68 0.52
N GLN A 222 -8.68 1.33 0.16
CA GLN A 222 -7.38 0.66 0.06
C GLN A 222 -6.61 0.68 1.37
N SER A 223 -5.84 -0.37 1.66
CA SER A 223 -4.86 -0.36 2.75
C SER A 223 -3.58 0.40 2.35
N TRP A 224 -2.81 0.89 3.32
CA TRP A 224 -1.49 1.46 3.03
C TRP A 224 -0.52 0.47 2.36
N HIS A 225 -0.71 -0.84 2.57
CA HIS A 225 0.02 -1.89 1.83
C HIS A 225 -0.27 -1.83 0.33
N GLU A 226 -1.55 -1.76 -0.04
CA GLU A 226 -1.98 -1.67 -1.42
C GLU A 226 -1.50 -0.36 -2.04
N VAL A 227 -1.69 0.78 -1.34
CA VAL A 227 -1.19 2.09 -1.79
C VAL A 227 0.32 2.03 -2.06
N PHE A 228 1.10 1.46 -1.15
CA PHE A 228 2.55 1.37 -1.31
C PHE A 228 2.94 0.45 -2.48
N ALA A 229 2.28 -0.71 -2.64
CA ALA A 229 2.52 -1.60 -3.76
C ALA A 229 2.25 -0.90 -5.12
N ARG A 230 1.16 -0.13 -5.21
CA ARG A 230 0.83 0.70 -6.38
C ARG A 230 1.89 1.76 -6.65
N THR A 231 2.38 2.38 -5.58
CA THR A 231 3.44 3.39 -5.65
C THR A 231 4.73 2.81 -6.21
N VAL A 232 5.20 1.67 -5.69
CA VAL A 232 6.42 0.98 -6.17
C VAL A 232 6.32 0.63 -7.66
N THR A 233 5.16 0.12 -8.07
CA THR A 233 4.84 -0.16 -9.48
C THR A 233 5.03 1.12 -10.30
N CYS A 234 4.30 2.19 -9.99
CA CYS A 234 4.41 3.46 -10.71
C CYS A 234 5.85 4.01 -10.76
N VAL A 235 6.57 4.03 -9.65
CA VAL A 235 7.95 4.54 -9.58
C VAL A 235 8.87 3.75 -10.51
N SER A 236 8.78 2.43 -10.45
CA SER A 236 9.56 1.52 -11.31
C SER A 236 9.29 1.77 -12.80
N GLN A 237 8.05 2.12 -13.17
CA GLN A 237 7.73 2.48 -14.56
C GLN A 237 8.46 3.75 -15.00
N ARG A 238 8.39 4.81 -14.20
CA ARG A 238 9.00 6.11 -14.53
C ARG A 238 10.51 5.99 -14.64
N GLU A 239 11.14 5.25 -13.74
CA GLU A 239 12.59 5.04 -13.75
C GLU A 239 13.06 4.23 -14.95
N ARG A 240 12.32 3.19 -15.35
CA ARG A 240 12.63 2.40 -16.55
C ARG A 240 12.56 3.22 -17.84
N GLN A 241 11.61 4.17 -17.94
CA GLN A 241 11.45 5.02 -19.13
C GLN A 241 12.71 5.85 -19.44
N ILE A 242 13.47 6.19 -18.41
CA ILE A 242 14.71 6.97 -18.54
C ILE A 242 15.97 6.11 -18.36
N GLY A 243 15.83 4.79 -18.25
CA GLY A 243 16.95 3.88 -18.01
C GLY A 243 17.66 4.11 -16.67
N ALA A 244 16.96 4.64 -15.67
CA ALA A 244 17.53 4.90 -14.35
C ALA A 244 17.78 3.60 -13.58
N LEU A 245 18.82 3.62 -12.74
CA LEU A 245 19.01 2.61 -11.72
C LEU A 245 17.87 2.70 -10.70
N PRO A 246 17.11 1.62 -10.42
CA PRO A 246 15.91 1.72 -9.61
C PRO A 246 16.17 2.29 -8.21
N SER A 247 15.29 3.19 -7.77
CA SER A 247 15.33 3.78 -6.42
C SER A 247 14.98 2.78 -5.32
N GLN A 248 14.21 1.73 -5.66
CA GLN A 248 13.73 0.70 -4.75
C GLN A 248 13.02 1.30 -3.53
N PRO A 249 11.83 1.94 -3.69
CA PRO A 249 11.09 2.45 -2.55
C PRO A 249 10.91 1.36 -1.48
N THR A 250 11.01 1.72 -0.20
CA THR A 250 10.91 0.76 0.90
C THR A 250 9.76 1.10 1.85
N ALA A 251 9.24 0.09 2.55
CA ALA A 251 8.21 0.28 3.54
C ALA A 251 8.44 -0.60 4.78
N VAL A 252 8.04 -0.09 5.93
CA VAL A 252 7.91 -0.83 7.18
C VAL A 252 6.50 -0.65 7.71
N PHE A 253 5.86 -1.76 8.05
CA PHE A 253 4.54 -1.79 8.66
C PHE A 253 4.69 -2.39 10.06
N GLY A 254 4.40 -1.59 11.09
CA GLY A 254 4.38 -2.06 12.46
C GLY A 254 3.27 -3.09 12.68
N ASP A 255 3.47 -3.97 13.66
CA ASP A 255 2.58 -5.11 13.92
C ASP A 255 1.10 -4.73 14.14
N SER A 256 0.81 -3.52 14.63
CA SER A 256 -0.56 -3.05 14.84
C SER A 256 -1.15 -2.32 13.64
N MET A 257 -0.42 -2.20 12.52
CA MET A 257 -0.75 -1.32 11.39
C MET A 257 -1.02 -2.07 10.08
N ALA A 258 -1.14 -3.39 10.11
CA ALA A 258 -1.18 -4.24 8.91
C ALA A 258 -2.29 -3.84 7.91
N ASP A 259 -3.50 -3.57 8.40
CA ASP A 259 -4.68 -3.32 7.54
C ASP A 259 -5.19 -1.88 7.59
N VAL A 260 -4.36 -0.93 8.04
CA VAL A 260 -4.76 0.47 8.16
C VAL A 260 -4.93 1.08 6.77
N ALA A 261 -6.10 1.66 6.50
CA ALA A 261 -6.39 2.44 5.30
C ALA A 261 -5.98 3.92 5.47
N PRO A 262 -5.56 4.61 4.39
CA PRO A 262 -5.40 6.07 4.37
C PRO A 262 -6.72 6.79 4.73
N PRO A 263 -6.65 8.08 5.10
CA PRO A 263 -7.85 8.90 5.20
C PRO A 263 -8.59 8.91 3.87
N ALA A 264 -9.85 8.49 3.89
CA ALA A 264 -10.75 8.54 2.76
C ALA A 264 -12.00 9.33 3.16
N ALA A 265 -12.64 10.00 2.19
CA ALA A 265 -13.97 10.54 2.43
C ALA A 265 -14.89 9.38 2.86
N PRO A 266 -15.90 9.61 3.71
CA PRO A 266 -16.94 8.62 3.94
C PRO A 266 -17.53 8.25 2.57
N SER A 267 -17.45 6.99 2.18
CA SER A 267 -18.16 6.49 1.01
C SER A 267 -19.65 6.70 1.24
N ASP A 268 -20.36 7.29 0.28
CA ASP A 268 -21.75 6.91 0.09
C ASP A 268 -21.70 5.42 -0.28
N ASP A 269 -22.08 4.55 0.65
CA ASP A 269 -21.81 3.09 0.66
C ASP A 269 -22.36 2.28 -0.54
N ASP A 270 -22.76 2.88 -1.66
CA ASP A 270 -23.40 2.18 -2.79
C ASP A 270 -23.01 2.67 -4.21
N ALA A 271 -22.00 3.52 -4.38
CA ALA A 271 -21.58 3.91 -5.74
C ALA A 271 -20.36 3.09 -6.20
N PRO A 272 -20.49 2.18 -7.20
CA PRO A 272 -19.32 1.64 -7.87
C PRO A 272 -18.52 2.81 -8.44
N GLN A 273 -17.25 2.93 -8.06
CA GLN A 273 -16.34 3.90 -8.67
C GLN A 273 -16.26 3.61 -10.16
N ALA A 274 -17.04 4.35 -10.95
CA ALA A 274 -17.07 4.21 -12.40
C ALA A 274 -15.67 4.54 -12.93
N ILE A 275 -15.15 3.71 -13.84
CA ILE A 275 -13.87 3.96 -14.50
C ILE A 275 -14.05 5.23 -15.34
N ARG A 276 -13.56 6.36 -14.81
CA ARG A 276 -13.55 7.62 -15.54
C ARG A 276 -12.40 7.59 -16.53
N PHE A 277 -12.76 7.44 -17.80
CA PHE A 277 -11.82 7.61 -18.90
C PHE A 277 -11.91 9.05 -19.43
N ALA A 278 -10.75 9.69 -19.57
CA ALA A 278 -10.61 10.93 -20.33
C ALA A 278 -9.73 10.62 -21.55
N PRO A 279 -10.21 10.81 -22.80
CA PRO A 279 -9.39 10.57 -23.97
C PRO A 279 -8.24 11.55 -24.06
N GLY A 280 -7.04 11.03 -24.27
CA GLY A 280 -5.84 11.81 -24.50
C GLY A 280 -5.84 12.44 -25.89
N PRO A 281 -5.01 13.48 -26.09
CA PRO A 281 -4.90 14.14 -27.39
C PRO A 281 -4.25 13.23 -28.46
N ASP A 282 -3.48 12.22 -28.04
CA ASP A 282 -2.67 11.40 -28.93
C ASP A 282 -3.41 10.11 -29.36
N PRO A 283 -3.49 9.81 -30.67
CA PRO A 283 -3.88 8.50 -31.17
C PRO A 283 -2.96 7.40 -30.63
N PHE A 284 -3.52 6.22 -30.39
CA PHE A 284 -2.72 5.07 -29.99
C PHE A 284 -1.74 4.67 -31.09
N ASN A 285 -0.46 4.59 -30.73
CA ASN A 285 0.60 4.13 -31.63
C ASN A 285 1.40 3.01 -30.94
N PRO A 286 1.39 1.77 -31.49
CA PRO A 286 2.19 0.65 -30.97
C PRO A 286 3.67 0.98 -30.74
N ALA A 287 4.26 1.85 -31.55
CA ALA A 287 5.67 2.23 -31.44
C ALA A 287 5.96 3.13 -30.22
N LEU A 288 4.94 3.84 -29.73
CA LEU A 288 5.07 4.79 -28.61
C LEU A 288 4.69 4.17 -27.26
N VAL A 289 4.32 2.88 -27.23
CA VAL A 289 4.04 2.17 -25.98
C VAL A 289 5.35 2.04 -25.17
N PRO A 290 5.37 2.48 -23.90
CA PRO A 290 6.58 2.56 -23.08
C PRO A 290 7.02 1.17 -22.58
N LEU A 291 7.59 0.37 -23.48
CA LEU A 291 8.13 -0.96 -23.20
C LEU A 291 9.67 -0.94 -23.14
N PRO A 292 10.31 -1.76 -22.26
CA PRO A 292 11.74 -2.06 -22.34
C PRO A 292 12.14 -2.59 -23.72
N GLY A 293 13.41 -2.41 -24.12
CA GLY A 293 13.88 -2.76 -25.48
C GLY A 293 13.62 -4.21 -25.90
N GLU A 294 13.97 -5.17 -25.05
CA GLU A 294 13.75 -6.61 -25.30
C GLU A 294 12.26 -6.96 -25.30
N GLU A 295 11.51 -6.37 -24.38
CA GLU A 295 10.07 -6.60 -24.21
C GLU A 295 9.26 -6.02 -25.38
N ARG A 296 9.69 -4.89 -25.93
CA ARG A 296 9.10 -4.26 -27.12
C ARG A 296 9.10 -5.22 -28.31
N LEU A 297 10.19 -5.95 -28.54
CA LEU A 297 10.27 -6.91 -29.63
C LEU A 297 9.32 -8.09 -29.39
N ARG A 298 9.27 -8.60 -28.15
CA ARG A 298 8.40 -9.71 -27.77
C ARG A 298 6.91 -9.38 -27.94
N LEU A 299 6.51 -8.19 -27.50
CA LEU A 299 5.11 -7.79 -27.44
C LEU A 299 4.63 -6.97 -28.64
N HIS A 300 5.50 -6.70 -29.63
CA HIS A 300 5.13 -5.91 -30.79
C HIS A 300 3.87 -6.49 -31.49
N GLY A 301 3.80 -7.82 -31.61
CA GLY A 301 2.65 -8.51 -32.17
C GLY A 301 1.35 -8.29 -31.37
N ASP A 302 1.42 -8.26 -30.04
CA ASP A 302 0.27 -7.97 -29.17
C ASP A 302 -0.25 -6.53 -29.35
N LEU A 303 0.67 -5.57 -29.45
CA LEU A 303 0.29 -4.17 -29.66
C LEU A 303 -0.33 -3.94 -31.05
N LEU A 304 0.17 -4.63 -32.08
CA LEU A 304 -0.45 -4.63 -33.41
C LEU A 304 -1.83 -5.28 -33.40
N ARG A 305 -1.99 -6.40 -32.68
CA ARG A 305 -3.30 -7.05 -32.48
C ARG A 305 -4.28 -6.09 -31.81
N TYR A 306 -3.86 -5.39 -30.76
CA TYR A 306 -4.70 -4.37 -30.12
C TYR A 306 -5.07 -3.25 -31.10
N ALA A 307 -4.10 -2.71 -31.84
CA ALA A 307 -4.35 -1.66 -32.83
C ALA A 307 -5.39 -2.08 -33.88
N ALA A 308 -5.35 -3.34 -34.33
CA ALA A 308 -6.28 -3.91 -35.31
C ALA A 308 -7.61 -4.44 -34.72
N ALA A 309 -7.70 -4.60 -33.39
CA ALA A 309 -8.87 -5.19 -32.75
C ALA A 309 -10.14 -4.33 -32.90
N PRO A 310 -11.34 -4.94 -32.94
CA PRO A 310 -12.61 -4.23 -33.02
C PRO A 310 -12.90 -3.39 -31.77
N LEU A 311 -13.62 -2.28 -31.94
CA LEU A 311 -14.10 -1.44 -30.84
C LEU A 311 -15.37 -2.03 -30.20
N PRO A 312 -15.60 -1.92 -28.89
CA PRO A 312 -14.74 -1.21 -27.95
C PRO A 312 -13.51 -2.05 -27.58
N LYS A 313 -12.42 -1.38 -27.19
CA LYS A 313 -11.21 -2.05 -26.72
C LYS A 313 -10.46 -1.22 -25.69
N ALA A 314 -9.69 -1.88 -24.86
CA ALA A 314 -8.87 -1.29 -23.83
C ALA A 314 -7.53 -2.00 -23.74
N LEU A 315 -6.50 -1.23 -23.45
CA LEU A 315 -5.18 -1.73 -23.09
C LEU A 315 -4.87 -1.24 -21.68
N ALA A 316 -4.81 -2.18 -20.75
CA ALA A 316 -4.23 -1.95 -19.44
C ALA A 316 -2.75 -2.31 -19.46
N MET A 317 -1.94 -1.72 -18.60
CA MET A 317 -0.56 -2.18 -18.42
C MET A 317 -0.08 -2.11 -16.98
N THR A 318 0.89 -2.95 -16.68
CA THR A 318 1.71 -2.85 -15.48
C THR A 318 2.86 -1.87 -15.68
N ALA A 319 3.55 -1.55 -14.60
CA ALA A 319 4.77 -0.77 -14.68
C ALA A 319 5.89 -1.41 -15.48
N GLU A 320 5.96 -2.75 -15.49
CA GLU A 320 6.97 -3.56 -16.18
C GLU A 320 6.78 -3.52 -17.69
N GLY A 321 5.69 -2.91 -18.16
CA GLY A 321 5.31 -2.91 -19.56
C GLY A 321 4.71 -4.24 -19.98
N LEU A 322 3.93 -4.89 -19.11
CA LEU A 322 3.09 -6.01 -19.52
C LEU A 322 1.72 -5.45 -19.96
N PRO A 323 1.42 -5.36 -21.28
CA PRO A 323 0.15 -4.90 -21.79
C PRO A 323 -0.86 -6.04 -21.73
N ILE A 324 -1.98 -5.78 -21.08
CA ILE A 324 -3.14 -6.65 -21.11
C ILE A 324 -4.21 -5.98 -21.94
N THR A 325 -4.67 -6.67 -22.98
CA THR A 325 -5.61 -6.13 -23.95
C THR A 325 -6.93 -6.86 -23.86
N VAL A 326 -8.02 -6.09 -23.91
CA VAL A 326 -9.37 -6.61 -24.00
C VAL A 326 -10.07 -5.86 -25.11
N ALA A 327 -10.68 -6.58 -26.04
CA ALA A 327 -11.44 -6.00 -27.14
C ALA A 327 -12.88 -6.50 -27.09
N ARG A 328 -13.72 -6.04 -28.02
CA ARG A 328 -15.06 -6.58 -28.21
C ARG A 328 -15.00 -8.11 -28.34
N ASP A 329 -15.91 -8.79 -27.65
CA ASP A 329 -16.15 -10.22 -27.83
C ASP A 329 -16.82 -10.50 -29.20
N ARG A 330 -16.84 -11.78 -29.61
CA ARG A 330 -17.42 -12.17 -30.90
C ARG A 330 -18.91 -11.83 -31.01
N ASP A 331 -19.62 -11.92 -29.89
CA ASP A 331 -21.07 -11.69 -29.81
C ASP A 331 -21.41 -10.21 -29.63
N GLY A 332 -20.40 -9.35 -29.44
CA GLY A 332 -20.55 -7.91 -29.30
C GLY A 332 -21.21 -7.44 -28.01
N ARG A 333 -21.26 -8.27 -26.97
CA ARG A 333 -21.89 -7.98 -25.68
C ARG A 333 -21.05 -7.09 -24.76
N ARG A 334 -19.72 -7.08 -24.90
CA ARG A 334 -18.86 -6.23 -24.08
C ARG A 334 -19.12 -4.75 -24.39
N THR A 335 -19.49 -4.01 -23.36
CA THR A 335 -19.59 -2.55 -23.39
C THR A 335 -18.20 -1.91 -23.31
N GLU A 336 -18.14 -0.58 -23.49
CA GLU A 336 -16.91 0.17 -23.29
C GLU A 336 -16.40 0.12 -21.84
N ALA A 337 -17.31 0.08 -20.86
CA ALA A 337 -16.97 -0.07 -19.46
C ALA A 337 -16.40 -1.47 -19.17
N ASP A 338 -17.00 -2.51 -19.77
CA ASP A 338 -16.53 -3.89 -19.61
C ASP A 338 -15.09 -4.06 -20.10
N VAL A 339 -14.75 -3.56 -21.30
CA VAL A 339 -13.39 -3.76 -21.83
C VAL A 339 -12.33 -3.08 -20.97
N ALA A 340 -12.61 -1.88 -20.46
CA ALA A 340 -11.70 -1.16 -19.58
C ALA A 340 -11.53 -1.89 -18.23
N ARG A 341 -12.65 -2.30 -17.63
CA ARG A 341 -12.66 -3.01 -16.35
C ARG A 341 -11.98 -4.37 -16.43
N LEU A 342 -12.33 -5.19 -17.42
CA LEU A 342 -11.74 -6.51 -17.63
C LEU A 342 -10.24 -6.42 -17.94
N ALA A 343 -9.78 -5.38 -18.65
CA ALA A 343 -8.35 -5.19 -18.91
C ALA A 343 -7.58 -4.94 -17.61
N LEU A 344 -8.10 -4.08 -16.73
CA LEU A 344 -7.50 -3.80 -15.43
C LEU A 344 -7.52 -5.03 -14.52
N GLU A 345 -8.67 -5.68 -14.34
CA GLU A 345 -8.82 -6.86 -13.49
C GLU A 345 -7.89 -8.00 -13.93
N ARG A 346 -7.77 -8.27 -15.24
CA ARG A 346 -6.85 -9.29 -15.78
C ARG A 346 -5.39 -8.93 -15.53
N CYS A 347 -5.06 -7.66 -15.65
CA CYS A 347 -3.71 -7.18 -15.40
C CYS A 347 -3.32 -7.34 -13.93
N GLU A 348 -4.23 -6.98 -13.03
CA GLU A 348 -4.06 -7.17 -11.58
C GLU A 348 -4.03 -8.64 -11.17
N TRP A 349 -4.79 -9.49 -11.85
CA TRP A 349 -4.76 -10.94 -11.66
C TRP A 349 -3.39 -11.52 -11.99
N LEU A 350 -2.87 -11.20 -13.18
CA LEU A 350 -1.62 -11.77 -13.69
C LEU A 350 -0.39 -11.30 -12.93
N THR A 351 -0.46 -10.13 -12.31
CA THR A 351 0.73 -9.47 -11.76
C THR A 351 0.71 -9.30 -10.25
N GLY A 352 -0.46 -9.44 -9.63
CA GLY A 352 -0.63 -9.19 -8.20
C GLY A 352 -0.50 -7.72 -7.81
N GLY A 353 -0.33 -6.80 -8.77
CA GLY A 353 -0.17 -5.37 -8.56
C GLY A 353 -1.13 -4.55 -9.41
N ALA A 354 -1.32 -3.28 -9.07
CA ALA A 354 -2.24 -2.43 -9.82
C ALA A 354 -1.77 -2.14 -11.24
N CYS A 355 -2.75 -1.88 -12.09
CA CYS A 355 -2.53 -1.53 -13.47
C CYS A 355 -3.16 -0.18 -13.82
N ILE A 356 -2.65 0.42 -14.89
CA ILE A 356 -3.21 1.63 -15.48
C ILE A 356 -3.95 1.27 -16.76
N LEU A 357 -4.99 2.03 -17.08
CA LEU A 357 -5.52 2.03 -18.43
C LEU A 357 -4.60 2.94 -19.24
N TYR A 358 -3.98 2.40 -20.28
CA TYR A 358 -3.06 3.17 -21.14
C TYR A 358 -3.73 3.65 -22.41
N ALA A 359 -4.61 2.83 -22.97
CA ALA A 359 -5.36 3.18 -24.15
C ALA A 359 -6.79 2.67 -24.05
N TRP A 360 -7.69 3.41 -24.69
CA TRP A 360 -9.08 3.04 -24.88
C TRP A 360 -9.45 3.34 -26.31
N ASN A 361 -10.09 2.38 -26.96
CA ASN A 361 -10.41 2.42 -28.37
C ASN A 361 -9.16 2.73 -29.21
N GLN A 362 -9.12 3.89 -29.85
CA GLN A 362 -7.99 4.31 -30.69
C GLN A 362 -7.17 5.46 -30.09
N GLN A 363 -7.40 5.80 -28.82
CA GLN A 363 -6.73 6.92 -28.15
C GLN A 363 -5.95 6.42 -26.94
N THR A 364 -4.86 7.12 -26.62
CA THR A 364 -4.23 7.00 -25.31
C THR A 364 -5.13 7.63 -24.24
N VAL A 365 -5.00 7.24 -22.98
CA VAL A 365 -5.71 7.93 -21.90
C VAL A 365 -5.05 9.30 -21.67
N ALA A 366 -5.86 10.33 -21.45
CA ALA A 366 -5.43 11.67 -21.12
C ALA A 366 -4.53 11.60 -19.91
N ARG A 367 -3.35 12.17 -20.06
CA ARG A 367 -2.40 12.16 -18.98
C ARG A 367 -2.85 13.17 -17.93
N LEU A 368 -2.69 12.83 -16.65
CA LEU A 368 -2.71 13.77 -15.53
C LEU A 368 -1.86 15.01 -15.91
N PRO A 369 -2.05 16.17 -15.28
CA PRO A 369 -1.19 17.35 -15.51
C PRO A 369 0.31 17.08 -15.37
N SER A 370 0.67 15.95 -14.76
CA SER A 370 2.01 15.42 -14.57
C SER A 370 2.55 14.52 -15.69
N GLY A 371 1.74 14.20 -16.72
CA GLY A 371 2.16 13.40 -17.88
C GLY A 371 1.98 11.89 -17.74
N LEU A 372 1.27 11.39 -16.72
CA LEU A 372 0.91 9.97 -16.54
C LEU A 372 -0.53 9.65 -16.92
N ALA A 373 -0.83 8.44 -17.38
CA ALA A 373 -2.22 7.98 -17.40
C ALA A 373 -2.81 7.95 -15.96
N PRO A 374 -4.10 8.28 -15.77
CA PRO A 374 -4.75 8.24 -14.47
C PRO A 374 -4.68 6.82 -13.90
N PHE A 375 -4.25 6.71 -12.64
CA PHE A 375 -4.28 5.45 -11.92
C PHE A 375 -5.72 5.08 -11.62
N HIS A 376 -6.11 3.86 -11.99
CA HIS A 376 -7.40 3.32 -11.58
C HIS A 376 -7.25 2.64 -10.22
N PRO A 377 -8.23 2.80 -9.30
CA PRO A 377 -8.30 2.01 -8.08
C PRO A 377 -8.21 0.52 -8.41
N ALA A 378 -7.58 -0.26 -7.53
CA ALA A 378 -7.54 -1.71 -7.69
C ALA A 378 -8.98 -2.24 -7.87
N ARG A 379 -9.18 -3.02 -8.93
CA ARG A 379 -10.52 -3.57 -9.28
C ARG A 379 -10.68 -4.99 -8.77
N LEU A 380 -9.58 -5.73 -8.70
CA LEU A 380 -9.57 -7.11 -8.25
C LEU A 380 -9.61 -7.15 -6.73
N VAL A 381 -10.80 -7.30 -6.17
CA VAL A 381 -10.99 -7.58 -4.74
C VAL A 381 -10.54 -9.02 -4.46
N ARG A 382 -9.66 -9.20 -3.46
CA ARG A 382 -9.07 -10.51 -3.13
C ARG A 382 -9.57 -11.11 -1.82
N SER A 383 -10.28 -10.33 -1.00
CA SER A 383 -10.84 -10.75 0.28
C SER A 383 -12.09 -9.94 0.63
N GLY A 384 -12.82 -10.36 1.66
CA GLY A 384 -14.05 -9.70 2.09
C GLY A 384 -15.32 -10.43 1.63
N ARG A 385 -16.45 -9.72 1.66
CA ARG A 385 -17.75 -10.25 1.25
C ARG A 385 -17.94 -10.08 -0.26
N LEU A 386 -18.46 -11.10 -0.93
CA LEU A 386 -18.86 -11.00 -2.32
C LEU A 386 -20.10 -10.10 -2.46
N THR A 387 -20.08 -9.20 -3.42
CA THR A 387 -21.23 -8.43 -3.89
C THR A 387 -21.33 -8.55 -5.42
N PRO A 388 -22.49 -8.26 -6.02
CA PRO A 388 -22.60 -8.24 -7.48
C PRO A 388 -21.59 -7.30 -8.13
N GLU A 389 -21.25 -6.17 -7.51
CA GLU A 389 -20.39 -5.12 -8.05
C GLU A 389 -18.91 -5.47 -7.97
N ASN A 390 -18.49 -6.22 -6.95
CA ASN A 390 -17.08 -6.55 -6.71
C ASN A 390 -16.62 -7.88 -7.34
N ALA A 391 -17.53 -8.66 -7.92
CA ALA A 391 -17.18 -9.87 -8.65
C ALA A 391 -16.34 -9.54 -9.91
N PRO A 392 -15.09 -10.02 -10.04
CA PRO A 392 -14.22 -9.66 -11.15
C PRO A 392 -14.50 -10.53 -12.38
N PHE A 393 -13.88 -10.20 -13.51
CA PHE A 393 -13.80 -11.01 -14.72
C PHE A 393 -15.13 -11.29 -15.43
N ILE A 394 -16.24 -10.71 -14.98
CA ILE A 394 -17.54 -10.85 -15.62
C ILE A 394 -17.94 -9.54 -16.29
N ARG A 395 -18.85 -9.61 -17.24
CA ARG A 395 -19.48 -8.44 -17.86
C ARG A 395 -20.64 -7.91 -17.01
N ASP A 396 -21.05 -6.68 -17.25
CA ASP A 396 -22.16 -6.07 -16.52
C ASP A 396 -23.50 -6.80 -16.77
N ASP A 397 -23.72 -7.37 -17.97
CA ASP A 397 -24.90 -8.20 -18.27
C ASP A 397 -24.92 -9.55 -17.52
N GLN A 398 -23.81 -9.95 -16.89
CA GLN A 398 -23.71 -11.18 -16.10
C GLN A 398 -23.92 -10.96 -14.60
N ARG A 399 -23.99 -9.71 -14.14
CA ARG A 399 -24.18 -9.36 -12.72
C ARG A 399 -25.39 -10.04 -12.06
N PRO A 400 -26.55 -10.22 -12.74
CA PRO A 400 -27.67 -10.96 -12.17
C PRO A 400 -27.36 -12.42 -11.83
N GLN A 401 -26.35 -13.04 -12.44
CA GLN A 401 -25.92 -14.39 -12.09
C GLN A 401 -25.23 -14.42 -10.71
N ILE A 402 -24.54 -13.33 -10.34
CA ILE A 402 -23.95 -13.18 -9.01
C ILE A 402 -25.02 -12.95 -7.96
N GLU A 403 -26.05 -12.15 -8.28
CA GLU A 403 -27.21 -11.99 -7.41
C GLU A 403 -27.91 -13.34 -7.15
N HIS A 404 -28.08 -14.14 -8.21
CA HIS A 404 -28.65 -15.48 -8.07
C HIS A 404 -27.78 -16.39 -7.19
N TYR A 405 -26.46 -16.39 -7.39
CA TYR A 405 -25.51 -17.10 -6.51
C TYR A 405 -25.65 -16.66 -5.05
N LEU A 406 -25.70 -15.36 -4.79
CA LEU A 406 -25.83 -14.81 -3.44
C LEU A 406 -27.16 -15.19 -2.79
N ALA A 407 -28.23 -15.34 -3.56
CA ALA A 407 -29.54 -15.78 -3.07
C ALA A 407 -29.64 -17.31 -2.82
N SER A 408 -28.72 -18.11 -3.35
CA SER A 408 -28.74 -19.57 -3.19
C SER A 408 -28.36 -20.04 -1.78
N GLU A 409 -28.85 -21.23 -1.42
CA GLU A 409 -28.53 -21.92 -0.17
C GLU A 409 -27.05 -22.32 -0.09
N THR A 410 -26.51 -22.36 1.13
CA THR A 410 -25.16 -22.84 1.43
C THR A 410 -25.18 -24.33 1.79
N PRO A 411 -24.10 -25.10 1.54
CA PRO A 411 -22.81 -24.69 0.96
C PRO A 411 -22.86 -24.41 -0.55
N LYS A 412 -22.20 -23.32 -0.98
CA LYS A 412 -22.10 -22.94 -2.40
C LYS A 412 -20.71 -22.39 -2.74
N ALA A 413 -20.29 -22.54 -3.99
CA ALA A 413 -19.01 -21.99 -4.46
C ALA A 413 -19.17 -21.30 -5.81
N LEU A 414 -18.40 -20.24 -6.02
CA LEU A 414 -18.36 -19.49 -7.27
C LEU A 414 -16.98 -19.66 -7.90
N ALA A 415 -16.96 -20.19 -9.12
CA ALA A 415 -15.79 -20.24 -9.97
C ALA A 415 -15.89 -19.17 -11.07
N LEU A 416 -14.82 -18.43 -11.30
CA LEU A 416 -14.74 -17.40 -12.34
C LEU A 416 -13.51 -17.63 -13.22
N SER A 417 -13.66 -17.39 -14.53
CA SER A 417 -12.53 -17.40 -15.47
C SER A 417 -11.96 -15.99 -15.66
N PRO A 418 -10.68 -15.75 -15.31
CA PRO A 418 -10.00 -14.50 -15.61
C PRO A 418 -9.95 -14.18 -17.10
N GLY A 419 -9.88 -15.19 -17.98
CA GLY A 419 -9.65 -15.00 -19.42
C GLY A 419 -10.90 -15.00 -20.30
N HIS A 420 -12.01 -15.56 -19.84
CA HIS A 420 -13.13 -15.94 -20.71
C HIS A 420 -14.53 -15.55 -20.20
N GLU A 421 -14.60 -14.79 -19.10
CA GLU A 421 -15.87 -14.34 -18.52
C GLU A 421 -16.86 -15.49 -18.22
N GLU A 422 -16.31 -16.67 -17.96
CA GLU A 422 -17.07 -17.86 -17.58
C GLU A 422 -17.38 -17.82 -16.08
N ILE A 423 -18.60 -18.23 -15.74
CA ILE A 423 -19.12 -18.31 -14.37
C ILE A 423 -19.57 -19.73 -14.14
N GLY A 424 -19.08 -20.36 -13.07
CA GLY A 424 -19.57 -21.62 -12.56
C GLY A 424 -20.10 -21.46 -11.16
N VAL A 425 -21.35 -21.89 -10.94
CA VAL A 425 -21.99 -21.86 -9.62
C VAL A 425 -22.16 -23.29 -9.15
N GLY A 426 -21.47 -23.66 -8.08
CA GLY A 426 -21.49 -25.02 -7.56
C GLY A 426 -22.27 -25.14 -6.27
N HIS A 427 -22.96 -26.27 -6.12
CA HIS A 427 -23.69 -26.65 -4.92
C HIS A 427 -23.28 -28.04 -4.44
N GLY A 428 -23.46 -28.34 -3.16
CA GLY A 428 -23.19 -29.67 -2.65
C GLY A 428 -23.47 -29.84 -1.16
N ALA A 429 -23.30 -31.07 -0.67
CA ALA A 429 -23.48 -31.36 0.76
C ALA A 429 -22.37 -30.74 1.63
N THR A 430 -21.20 -30.48 1.04
CA THR A 430 -20.05 -29.83 1.66
C THR A 430 -19.49 -28.73 0.77
N ILE A 431 -18.67 -27.83 1.34
CA ILE A 431 -18.02 -26.78 0.54
C ILE A 431 -17.06 -27.37 -0.51
N ASP A 432 -16.45 -28.52 -0.25
CA ASP A 432 -15.58 -29.22 -1.21
C ASP A 432 -16.37 -29.81 -2.39
N ASP A 433 -17.61 -30.27 -2.15
CA ASP A 433 -18.52 -30.68 -3.21
C ASP A 433 -18.91 -29.49 -4.08
N ALA A 434 -19.28 -28.38 -3.44
CA ALA A 434 -19.62 -27.14 -4.13
C ALA A 434 -18.45 -26.59 -4.96
N ARG A 435 -17.21 -26.59 -4.44
CA ARG A 435 -16.00 -26.19 -5.21
C ARG A 435 -15.83 -27.03 -6.48
N ARG A 436 -15.94 -28.35 -6.35
CA ARG A 436 -15.78 -29.27 -7.49
C ARG A 436 -16.86 -29.03 -8.54
N ASP A 437 -18.11 -28.90 -8.11
CA ASP A 437 -19.24 -28.61 -8.98
C ASP A 437 -19.07 -27.24 -9.69
N ALA A 438 -18.67 -26.20 -8.95
CA ALA A 438 -18.43 -24.86 -9.51
C ALA A 438 -17.37 -24.87 -10.62
N LEU A 439 -16.25 -25.56 -10.39
CA LEU A 439 -15.18 -25.68 -11.39
C LEU A 439 -15.61 -26.52 -12.61
N LEU A 440 -16.46 -27.53 -12.41
CA LEU A 440 -17.03 -28.30 -13.52
C LEU A 440 -17.98 -27.45 -14.36
N GLN A 441 -18.84 -26.67 -13.71
CA GLN A 441 -19.81 -25.80 -14.40
C GLN A 441 -19.15 -24.60 -15.08
N CYS A 442 -18.09 -24.04 -14.50
CA CYS A 442 -17.33 -22.96 -15.14
C CYS A 442 -16.69 -23.45 -16.46
N ARG A 443 -16.36 -24.74 -16.56
CA ARG A 443 -15.67 -25.32 -17.71
C ARG A 443 -16.63 -25.92 -18.74
N ALA A 444 -16.78 -25.22 -19.86
CA ALA A 444 -16.98 -25.88 -21.16
C ALA A 444 -15.64 -26.20 -21.87
N GLY A 445 -14.52 -26.37 -21.14
CA GLY A 445 -13.30 -27.02 -21.65
C GLY A 445 -11.92 -26.33 -21.45
N ARG A 446 -11.73 -25.36 -20.54
CA ARG A 446 -10.43 -24.67 -20.34
C ARG A 446 -9.90 -24.69 -18.90
N LEU A 447 -8.59 -24.57 -18.73
CA LEU A 447 -7.89 -24.75 -17.44
C LEU A 447 -7.82 -23.49 -16.56
N ASP A 448 -8.46 -22.38 -16.92
CA ASP A 448 -8.25 -21.08 -16.28
C ASP A 448 -9.32 -20.65 -15.25
N CYS A 449 -10.38 -21.44 -15.04
CA CYS A 449 -11.34 -21.18 -13.96
C CYS A 449 -10.72 -21.37 -12.57
N VAL A 450 -10.96 -20.42 -11.67
CA VAL A 450 -10.52 -20.44 -10.26
C VAL A 450 -11.69 -20.24 -9.32
N ILE A 451 -11.63 -20.82 -8.12
CA ILE A 451 -12.60 -20.53 -7.06
C ILE A 451 -12.39 -19.09 -6.59
N TYR A 452 -13.41 -18.26 -6.75
CA TYR A 452 -13.41 -16.86 -6.32
C TYR A 452 -14.07 -16.68 -4.97
N ALA A 453 -15.21 -17.36 -4.74
CA ALA A 453 -15.97 -17.24 -3.50
C ALA A 453 -16.48 -18.60 -2.99
N GLU A 454 -16.61 -18.67 -1.68
CA GLU A 454 -17.20 -19.76 -0.91
C GLU A 454 -18.28 -19.17 -0.02
N ASP A 455 -19.49 -19.69 -0.13
CA ASP A 455 -20.70 -19.08 0.39
C ASP A 455 -20.84 -17.61 -0.03
N ASP A 456 -20.65 -16.66 0.89
CA ASP A 456 -20.70 -15.23 0.60
C ASP A 456 -19.32 -14.56 0.72
N ARG A 457 -18.25 -15.34 0.91
CA ARG A 457 -16.89 -14.83 1.16
C ARG A 457 -15.96 -15.04 -0.03
N ILE A 458 -15.18 -14.01 -0.34
CA ILE A 458 -14.12 -14.07 -1.34
C ILE A 458 -12.92 -14.85 -0.76
N VAL A 459 -12.39 -15.82 -1.52
CA VAL A 459 -11.32 -16.75 -1.10
C VAL A 459 -10.10 -16.75 -2.02
N LEU A 460 -9.97 -15.72 -2.87
CA LEU A 460 -8.89 -15.58 -3.85
C LEU A 460 -7.47 -15.43 -3.22
N GLY A 461 -7.39 -15.27 -1.89
CA GLY A 461 -6.15 -15.13 -1.10
C GLY A 461 -5.59 -16.41 -0.45
N TRP A 462 -6.12 -17.60 -0.77
CA TRP A 462 -5.67 -18.86 -0.13
C TRP A 462 -5.27 -19.90 -1.17
N SER A 463 -3.97 -19.93 -1.50
CA SER A 463 -3.29 -21.17 -1.90
C SER A 463 -2.49 -21.65 -0.69
N ASN A 464 -2.85 -22.81 -0.12
CA ASN A 464 -1.99 -23.52 0.82
C ASN A 464 -0.65 -23.88 0.17
#